data_AF-A0A7S1S6B4-F1
#
_entry.id   AF-A0A7S1S6B4-F1
#
_cell.length_a   1.000
_cell.length_b   1.000
_cell.length_c   1.000
_cell.angle_alpha   90.00
_cell.angle_beta   90.00
_cell.angle_gamma   90.00
#
_symmetry.space_group_name_H-M   'P 1'
#
loop_
_entity.id
_entity.type
_entity.pdbx_description
1 polymer ?
#
loop_
_entity_poly.entity_id
_entity_poly.type
_entity_poly.pdbx_seq_one_letter_code
_entity_poly.pdbx_strand_id
1 'polypeptide(L)'
;YVHNHVKLDLQYHSSPEKYEGYRIVGFEVEPHSMTQATKNDLSDKSGIVAMCEDGAASPLFDLDMHSEIIYTYDVRWTESPNRWASRWDNYLKMSGGQIHWFSILNSLMIMLFLSGMVAMILLRTLYRDITK
;
A
#
# COMPACT_ATOMS: atom_id res chain seq x y z
N TYR A 1 6.31 -4.29 18.13
CA TYR A 1 4.91 -4.49 17.73
C TYR A 1 4.85 -5.69 16.82
N VAL A 2 4.11 -6.73 17.19
CA VAL A 2 3.87 -7.89 16.34
C VAL A 2 2.39 -7.93 16.00
N HIS A 3 2.09 -7.93 14.70
CA HIS A 3 0.75 -8.17 14.19
C HIS A 3 0.61 -9.66 13.97
N ASN A 4 0.02 -10.34 14.94
CA ASN A 4 -0.22 -11.78 14.89
C ASN A 4 -1.60 -12.11 14.32
N HIS A 5 -2.44 -11.12 14.03
CA HIS A 5 -3.71 -11.31 13.33
C HIS A 5 -3.80 -10.44 12.09
N VAL A 6 -4.37 -10.98 11.02
CA VAL A 6 -4.56 -10.26 9.76
C VAL A 6 -5.99 -10.40 9.27
N LYS A 7 -6.67 -9.28 9.10
CA LYS A 7 -8.01 -9.25 8.53
C LYS A 7 -7.92 -8.95 7.03
N LEU A 8 -8.34 -9.92 6.24
CA LEU A 8 -8.33 -9.90 4.77
C LEU A 8 -9.74 -9.54 4.28
N ASP A 9 -9.89 -8.38 3.65
CA ASP A 9 -11.13 -7.99 2.97
C ASP A 9 -10.98 -8.19 1.46
N LEU A 10 -11.69 -9.18 0.95
CA LEU A 10 -11.69 -9.60 -0.45
C LEU A 10 -12.91 -9.01 -1.16
N GLN A 11 -12.66 -8.01 -2.00
CA GLN A 11 -13.70 -7.38 -2.79
C GLN A 11 -13.87 -8.12 -4.12
N TYR A 12 -15.08 -8.60 -4.39
CA TYR A 12 -15.39 -9.29 -5.63
C TYR A 12 -16.48 -8.56 -6.43
N HIS A 13 -16.47 -8.77 -7.74
CA HIS A 13 -17.46 -8.22 -8.66
C HIS A 13 -18.12 -9.35 -9.45
N SER A 14 -19.45 -9.35 -9.49
CA SER A 14 -20.27 -10.24 -10.32
C SER A 14 -20.83 -9.45 -11.50
N SER A 15 -20.65 -9.96 -12.73
CA SER A 15 -21.21 -9.34 -13.94
C SER A 15 -21.75 -10.41 -14.88
N PRO A 16 -22.97 -10.92 -14.62
CA PRO A 16 -23.53 -12.07 -15.34
C PRO A 16 -23.71 -11.81 -16.84
N GLU A 17 -23.79 -10.54 -17.28
CA GLU A 17 -23.92 -10.17 -18.69
C GLU A 17 -22.62 -10.34 -19.51
N LYS A 18 -21.45 -10.29 -18.85
CA LYS A 18 -20.14 -10.29 -19.54
C LYS A 18 -19.26 -11.48 -19.15
N TYR A 19 -19.52 -12.09 -18.00
CA TYR A 19 -18.76 -13.20 -17.49
C TYR A 19 -19.56 -13.98 -16.45
N GLU A 20 -19.69 -15.29 -16.64
CA GLU A 20 -20.23 -16.19 -15.62
C GLU A 20 -19.14 -16.47 -14.56
N GLY A 21 -19.21 -15.75 -13.44
CA GLY A 21 -18.36 -15.99 -12.28
C GLY A 21 -17.99 -14.72 -11.51
N TYR A 22 -17.29 -14.90 -10.40
CA TYR A 22 -16.82 -13.81 -9.54
C TYR A 22 -15.37 -13.46 -9.87
N ARG A 23 -15.07 -12.16 -9.98
CA ARG A 23 -13.69 -11.67 -10.16
C ARG A 23 -13.29 -10.81 -8.99
N ILE A 24 -12.07 -11.02 -8.49
CA ILE A 24 -11.52 -10.22 -7.39
C ILE A 24 -11.14 -8.84 -7.92
N VAL A 25 -11.73 -7.78 -7.40
CA VAL A 25 -11.54 -6.40 -7.86
C VAL A 25 -10.84 -5.52 -6.82
N GLY A 26 -10.68 -6.01 -5.59
CA GLY A 26 -9.94 -5.32 -4.55
C GLY A 26 -9.46 -6.29 -3.47
N PHE A 27 -8.35 -5.94 -2.85
CA PHE A 27 -7.74 -6.67 -1.75
C PHE A 27 -7.26 -5.64 -0.72
N GLU A 28 -7.79 -5.73 0.49
CA GLU A 28 -7.42 -4.88 1.62
C GLU A 28 -7.01 -5.75 2.81
N VAL A 29 -5.98 -5.29 3.53
CA VAL A 29 -5.37 -6.01 4.63
C VAL A 29 -5.25 -5.09 5.83
N GLU A 30 -5.94 -5.43 6.90
CA GLU A 30 -5.85 -4.71 8.17
C GLU A 30 -5.04 -5.55 9.18
N PRO A 31 -3.84 -5.10 9.59
CA PRO A 31 -3.06 -5.80 10.59
C PRO A 31 -3.58 -5.51 12.00
N HIS A 32 -3.72 -6.55 12.81
CA HIS A 32 -4.14 -6.47 14.20
C HIS A 32 -3.20 -7.23 15.13
N SER A 33 -3.15 -6.80 16.38
CA SER A 33 -2.49 -7.55 17.46
C SER A 33 -3.56 -8.10 18.39
N MET A 34 -3.51 -9.39 18.66
CA MET A 34 -4.48 -10.11 19.48
C MET A 34 -3.78 -10.88 20.60
N THR A 35 -4.41 -10.93 21.78
CA THR A 35 -3.96 -11.75 22.88
C THR A 35 -4.27 -13.22 22.62
N GLN A 36 -3.36 -14.10 23.06
CA GLN A 36 -3.54 -15.53 22.96
C GLN A 36 -3.99 -16.07 24.31
N ALA A 37 -5.18 -16.69 24.36
CA ALA A 37 -5.64 -17.39 25.54
C ALA A 37 -5.39 -18.89 25.36
N THR A 38 -4.40 -19.43 26.07
CA THR A 38 -4.17 -20.88 26.11
C THR A 38 -5.22 -21.50 27.03
N LYS A 39 -6.28 -22.10 26.46
CA LYS A 39 -7.16 -22.98 27.23
C LYS A 39 -6.41 -24.28 27.51
N ASN A 40 -5.97 -24.49 28.75
CA ASN A 40 -5.58 -25.79 29.27
C ASN A 40 -6.83 -26.63 29.55
N ASP A 41 -7.64 -26.94 28.53
CA ASP A 41 -8.74 -27.90 28.68
C ASP A 41 -8.25 -29.26 28.15
N LEU A 42 -7.97 -30.17 29.07
CA LEU A 42 -7.39 -31.51 28.82
C LEU A 42 -8.39 -32.48 28.13
N SER A 43 -9.41 -31.97 27.46
CA SER A 43 -10.48 -32.78 26.86
C SER A 43 -10.47 -32.80 25.34
N ASP A 44 -9.75 -31.89 24.67
CA ASP A 44 -9.69 -31.88 23.21
C ASP A 44 -8.24 -31.87 22.72
N LYS A 45 -7.83 -32.96 22.07
CA LYS A 45 -6.52 -33.09 21.42
C LYS A 45 -6.53 -32.30 20.13
N SER A 46 -6.63 -30.97 20.16
CA SER A 46 -6.33 -30.16 18.98
C SER A 46 -6.15 -28.68 19.31
N GLY A 47 -4.88 -28.25 19.34
CA GLY A 47 -4.47 -26.90 18.93
C GLY A 47 -4.73 -25.77 19.94
N ILE A 48 -3.75 -24.89 20.07
CA ILE A 48 -3.91 -23.64 20.77
C ILE A 48 -4.93 -22.78 19.98
N VAL A 49 -6.01 -22.36 20.63
CA VAL A 49 -7.09 -21.59 20.00
C VAL A 49 -6.92 -20.11 20.35
N ALA A 50 -6.65 -19.26 19.36
CA ALA A 50 -6.76 -17.82 19.54
C ALA A 50 -8.25 -17.45 19.67
N MET A 51 -8.62 -16.73 20.73
CA MET A 51 -10.00 -16.30 20.96
C MET A 51 -10.15 -14.81 20.67
N CYS A 52 -11.22 -14.44 19.96
CA CYS A 52 -11.64 -13.06 19.78
C CYS A 52 -12.47 -12.63 21.00
N GLU A 53 -12.00 -11.66 21.77
CA GLU A 53 -12.83 -11.00 22.78
C GLU A 53 -13.43 -9.73 22.14
N ASP A 54 -14.68 -9.83 21.69
CA ASP A 54 -15.40 -8.71 21.08
C ASP A 54 -15.63 -7.62 22.13
N GLY A 55 -14.92 -6.49 22.00
CA GLY A 55 -15.31 -5.23 22.66
C GLY A 55 -14.26 -4.54 23.53
N ALA A 56 -13.06 -5.08 23.71
CA ALA A 56 -11.98 -4.36 24.39
C ALA A 56 -10.90 -3.95 23.39
N ALA A 57 -10.42 -2.70 23.47
CA ALA A 57 -9.25 -2.25 22.74
C ALA A 57 -8.13 -3.29 22.90
N SER A 58 -7.78 -3.96 21.81
CA SER A 58 -6.92 -5.14 21.85
C SER A 58 -5.59 -4.74 22.51
N PRO A 59 -5.25 -5.30 23.68
CA PRO A 59 -4.01 -4.94 24.33
C PRO A 59 -2.84 -5.38 23.45
N LEU A 60 -1.77 -4.58 23.46
CA LEU A 60 -0.57 -4.85 22.69
C LEU A 60 -0.02 -6.25 23.05
N PHE A 61 0.32 -7.04 22.03
CA PHE A 61 0.93 -8.35 22.23
C PHE A 61 2.31 -8.19 22.89
N ASP A 62 2.46 -8.72 24.10
CA ASP A 62 3.71 -8.71 24.85
C ASP A 62 4.56 -9.93 24.51
N LEU A 63 5.71 -9.68 23.89
CA LEU A 63 6.66 -10.70 23.43
C LEU A 63 7.39 -11.38 24.60
N ASP A 64 7.52 -10.71 25.74
CA ASP A 64 8.29 -11.23 26.87
C ASP A 64 7.52 -12.32 27.64
N MET A 65 6.19 -12.37 27.47
CA MET A 65 5.31 -13.32 28.14
C MET A 65 4.98 -14.58 27.31
N HIS A 66 5.36 -14.63 26.03
CA HIS A 66 4.97 -15.71 25.12
C HIS A 66 6.20 -16.31 24.40
N SER A 67 6.43 -17.60 24.55
CA SER A 67 7.52 -18.33 23.87
C SER A 67 7.19 -18.72 22.43
N GLU A 68 5.90 -18.70 22.06
CA GLU A 68 5.40 -19.06 20.73
C GLU A 68 4.36 -18.03 20.30
N ILE A 69 4.37 -17.66 19.01
CA ILE A 69 3.44 -16.69 18.43
C ILE A 69 2.59 -17.41 17.39
N ILE A 70 1.31 -17.56 17.68
CA ILE A 70 0.30 -18.05 16.74
C ILE A 70 -0.19 -16.92 15.85
N TYR A 71 -0.14 -17.16 14.54
CA TYR A 71 -0.68 -16.26 13.54
C TYR A 71 -2.09 -16.70 13.13
N THR A 72 -3.02 -15.75 13.13
CA THR A 72 -4.40 -15.98 12.69
C THR A 72 -4.80 -15.01 11.61
N TYR A 73 -5.83 -15.38 10.85
CA TYR A 73 -6.38 -14.51 9.81
C TYR A 73 -7.90 -14.66 9.73
N ASP A 74 -8.55 -13.54 9.45
CA ASP A 74 -9.98 -13.49 9.15
C ASP A 74 -10.16 -13.14 7.68
N VAL A 75 -11.12 -13.80 7.02
CA VAL A 75 -11.45 -13.52 5.62
C VAL A 75 -12.87 -13.02 5.52
N ARG A 76 -13.03 -11.80 5.01
CA ARG A 76 -14.32 -11.21 4.66
C ARG A 76 -14.44 -11.10 3.15
N TRP A 77 -15.61 -11.48 2.63
CA TRP A 77 -15.92 -11.33 1.21
C TRP A 77 -16.99 -10.25 1.05
N THR A 78 -16.69 -9.23 0.26
CA THR A 78 -17.56 -8.08 0.06
C THR A 78 -17.81 -7.86 -1.43
N GLU A 79 -19.08 -7.76 -1.83
CA GLU A 79 -19.40 -7.41 -3.23
C GLU A 79 -19.10 -5.92 -3.49
N SER A 80 -18.43 -5.63 -4.60
CA SER A 80 -18.01 -4.28 -4.97
C SER A 80 -18.59 -3.87 -6.34
N PRO A 81 -19.06 -2.63 -6.48
CA PRO A 81 -19.53 -2.10 -7.77
C PRO A 81 -18.38 -1.84 -8.75
N ASN A 82 -17.13 -1.94 -8.31
CA ASN A 82 -15.95 -1.71 -9.14
C ASN A 82 -15.86 -2.75 -10.25
N ARG A 83 -15.84 -2.29 -11.50
CA ARG A 83 -15.66 -3.16 -12.66
C ARG A 83 -14.23 -3.70 -12.68
N TRP A 84 -14.05 -4.91 -13.20
CA TRP A 84 -12.73 -5.52 -13.39
C TRP A 84 -11.71 -4.60 -14.10
N ALA A 85 -12.16 -3.84 -15.10
CA ALA A 85 -11.29 -2.94 -15.87
C ALA A 85 -10.72 -1.78 -15.02
N SER A 86 -11.48 -1.26 -14.05
CA SER A 86 -11.11 -0.13 -13.20
C SER A 86 -10.47 -0.56 -11.88
N ARG A 87 -10.12 -1.84 -11.72
CA ARG A 87 -9.60 -2.39 -10.45
C ARG A 87 -8.31 -1.71 -9.99
N TRP A 88 -7.46 -1.31 -10.93
CA TRP A 88 -6.20 -0.65 -10.63
C TRP A 88 -6.37 0.84 -10.31
N ASP A 89 -7.50 1.44 -10.65
CA ASP A 89 -7.71 2.88 -10.48
C ASP A 89 -7.62 3.29 -9.01
N ASN A 90 -8.02 2.42 -8.07
CA ASN A 90 -7.90 2.71 -6.64
C ASN A 90 -6.45 2.70 -6.14
N TYR A 91 -5.60 1.83 -6.67
CA TYR A 91 -4.17 1.80 -6.32
C TYR A 91 -3.37 2.88 -7.06
N LEU A 92 -3.81 3.25 -8.26
CA LEU A 92 -3.16 4.25 -9.12
C LEU A 92 -3.64 5.69 -8.87
N LYS A 93 -4.68 5.89 -8.05
CA LYS A 93 -5.01 7.17 -7.43
C LYS A 93 -3.95 7.50 -6.37
N MET A 94 -2.72 7.67 -6.84
CA MET A 94 -1.61 8.15 -6.04
C MET A 94 -2.00 9.55 -5.56
N SER A 95 -2.28 9.70 -4.26
CA SER A 95 -2.43 11.00 -3.59
C SER A 95 -1.10 11.78 -3.51
N GLY A 96 -0.13 11.47 -4.38
CA GLY A 96 1.23 11.99 -4.41
C GLY A 96 1.46 13.12 -5.42
N GLY A 97 0.41 13.69 -6.01
CA GLY A 97 0.53 14.76 -7.01
C GLY A 97 1.14 16.07 -6.50
N GLN A 98 1.38 16.21 -5.19
CA GLN A 98 1.80 17.48 -4.57
C GLN A 98 3.33 17.63 -4.41
N ILE A 99 4.15 16.58 -4.60
CA ILE A 99 5.55 16.61 -4.13
C ILE A 99 6.60 16.62 -5.27
N HIS A 100 6.25 16.24 -6.51
CA HIS A 100 7.24 16.15 -7.61
C HIS A 100 7.45 17.44 -8.42
N TRP A 101 6.49 18.36 -8.45
CA TRP A 101 6.61 19.57 -9.28
C TRP A 101 7.77 20.49 -8.86
N PHE A 102 8.15 20.49 -7.58
CA PHE A 102 9.31 21.24 -7.09
C PHE A 102 10.64 20.77 -7.72
N SER A 103 10.80 19.46 -7.93
CA SER A 103 11.99 18.89 -8.58
C SER A 103 12.04 19.21 -10.07
N ILE A 104 10.87 19.25 -10.73
CA ILE A 104 10.74 19.65 -12.14
C ILE A 104 11.17 21.12 -12.29
N LEU A 105 10.67 22.01 -11.44
CA LEU A 105 11.05 23.43 -11.47
C LEU A 105 12.56 23.62 -11.25
N ASN A 106 13.14 22.92 -10.25
CA ASN A 106 14.57 23.00 -9.96
C ASN A 106 15.43 22.56 -11.16
N SER A 107 15.07 21.45 -11.81
CA SER A 107 15.77 21.00 -13.02
C SER A 107 15.64 21.98 -14.19
N LEU A 108 14.49 22.64 -14.35
CA LEU A 108 14.24 23.61 -15.41
C LEU A 108 15.07 24.88 -15.22
N MET A 109 15.21 25.37 -13.98
CA MET A 109 16.08 26.52 -13.69
C MET A 109 17.54 26.25 -14.05
N ILE A 110 18.06 25.06 -13.70
CA ILE A 110 19.44 24.65 -14.03
C ILE A 110 19.63 24.54 -15.55
N MET A 111 18.65 23.95 -16.26
CA MET A 111 18.68 23.81 -17.72
C MET A 111 18.74 25.17 -18.42
N LEU A 112 17.91 26.14 -18.01
CA LEU A 112 17.91 27.49 -18.60
C LEU A 112 19.23 28.22 -18.36
N PHE A 113 19.80 28.09 -17.15
CA PHE A 113 21.08 28.72 -16.83
C PHE A 113 22.23 28.15 -17.67
N LEU A 114 22.31 26.81 -17.78
CA LEU A 114 23.31 26.14 -18.60
C LEU A 114 23.15 26.50 -20.09
N SER A 115 21.92 26.50 -20.62
CA SER A 115 21.64 26.89 -21.99
C SER A 115 22.03 28.35 -22.25
N GLY A 116 21.72 29.26 -21.32
CA GLY A 116 22.08 30.68 -21.41
C GLY A 116 23.59 30.89 -21.39
N MET A 117 24.33 30.18 -20.53
CA MET A 117 25.79 30.23 -20.48
C MET A 117 26.42 29.75 -21.80
N VAL A 118 25.94 28.63 -22.35
CA VAL A 118 26.41 28.11 -23.65
C VAL A 118 26.09 29.09 -24.77
N ALA A 119 24.88 29.66 -24.81
CA ALA A 119 24.49 30.65 -25.81
C ALA A 119 25.36 31.91 -25.73
N MET A 120 25.67 32.41 -24.51
CA MET A 120 26.59 33.54 -24.30
C MET A 120 28.00 33.24 -24.81
N ILE A 121 28.53 32.04 -24.55
CA ILE A 121 29.85 31.63 -25.06
C ILE A 121 29.83 31.58 -26.59
N LEU A 122 28.81 30.96 -27.20
CA LEU A 122 28.66 30.86 -28.65
C LEU A 122 28.52 32.24 -29.32
N LEU A 123 27.68 33.12 -28.76
CA LEU A 123 27.52 34.49 -29.26
C LEU A 123 28.82 35.29 -29.14
N ARG A 124 29.55 35.14 -28.03
CA ARG A 124 30.85 35.80 -27.83
C ARG A 124 31.88 35.30 -28.85
N THR A 125 31.93 34.00 -29.12
CA THR A 125 32.82 33.45 -30.14
C THR A 125 32.44 33.90 -31.54
N LEU A 126 31.15 33.88 -31.87
CA LEU A 126 30.64 34.30 -33.17
C LEU A 126 30.91 35.79 -33.42
N TYR A 127 30.61 36.66 -32.45
CA TYR A 127 30.84 38.09 -32.59
C TYR A 127 32.33 38.40 -32.81
N ARG A 128 33.22 37.71 -32.08
CA ARG A 128 34.68 37.86 -32.24
C ARG A 128 35.20 37.36 -33.58
N ASP A 129 34.54 36.37 -34.18
CA ASP A 129 34.92 35.81 -35.48
C ASP A 129 34.47 36.72 -36.63
N ILE A 130 33.29 37.33 -36.51
CA ILE A 130 32.72 38.25 -37.51
C ILE A 130 33.36 39.66 -37.46
N THR A 131 33.86 40.10 -36.30
CA THR A 131 34.53 41.41 -36.15
C THR A 131 36.02 41.39 -36.47
N LYS A 132 36.52 40.30 -37.08
CA LYS A 132 37.88 40.15 -37.57
C LYS A 132 37.91 40.19 -39.10
#